data_AF-A0AAW5N101-F1
#
_entry.id   AF-A0AAW5N101-F1
#
_cell.length_a   1.000
_cell.length_b   1.000
_cell.length_c   1.000
_cell.angle_alpha   90.00
_cell.angle_beta   90.00
_cell.angle_gamma   90.00
#
_symmetry.space_group_name_H-M   'P 1'
#
loop_
_entity.id
_entity.type
_entity.pdbx_description
1 polymer ?
#
loop_
_entity_poly.entity_id
_entity_poly.type
_entity_poly.pdbx_seq_one_letter_code
_entity_poly.pdbx_strand_id
1 'polypeptide(L)'
;MSSIEKDYIEVKIDVARVNRMFKELNLSTDESRKALRRGLAQSARVIQRQAKANLNTVQNRASGTTLASTNLKKWVRYVVYKRTLGFRVHIQESRGSSKKENPSFLLKFFEEGTDDRFNKKVKKERMFTRRLRKERYTGKITASHFFSTASREKIGEAQSTLQKNIEKHIQKIASKR
;
A
#
# COMPACT_ATOMS: atom_id res chain seq x y z
N MET A 1 24.31 -9.40 13.20
CA MET A 1 23.17 -8.64 13.77
C MET A 1 22.52 -7.87 12.64
N SER A 2 21.44 -8.39 12.07
CA SER A 2 20.75 -7.72 10.95
C SER A 2 20.09 -6.45 11.45
N SER A 3 20.50 -5.30 10.90
CA SER A 3 19.73 -4.07 11.01
C SER A 3 18.30 -4.38 10.59
N ILE A 4 17.36 -4.33 11.55
CA ILE A 4 15.94 -4.26 11.23
C ILE A 4 15.80 -2.96 10.46
N GLU A 5 15.79 -3.06 9.14
CA GLU A 5 15.46 -1.97 8.24
C GLU A 5 14.13 -1.43 8.75
N LYS A 6 14.06 -0.15 9.14
CA LYS A 6 12.84 0.39 9.74
C LYS A 6 11.71 0.25 8.72
N ASP A 7 10.82 -0.73 8.92
CA ASP A 7 9.62 -0.98 8.11
C ASP A 7 8.59 0.17 8.17
N TYR A 8 8.86 1.19 8.97
CA TYR A 8 8.02 2.35 9.14
C TYR A 8 8.84 3.62 8.89
N ILE A 9 8.17 4.64 8.34
CA ILE A 9 8.80 5.94 8.16
C ILE A 9 8.20 6.96 9.11
N GLU A 10 9.08 7.67 9.81
CA GLU A 10 8.74 8.67 10.81
C GLU A 10 8.49 10.02 10.12
N VAL A 11 7.36 10.65 10.47
CA VAL A 11 6.99 11.97 9.98
C VAL A 11 6.92 12.93 11.17
N LYS A 12 7.60 14.08 11.06
CA LYS A 12 7.63 15.09 12.11
C LYS A 12 6.51 16.13 11.91
N ILE A 13 5.86 16.51 13.00
CA ILE A 13 4.80 17.53 13.04
C ILE A 13 5.07 18.44 14.24
N ASP A 14 4.73 19.72 14.12
CA ASP A 14 4.68 20.64 15.26
C ASP A 14 3.49 20.32 16.18
N VAL A 15 3.76 19.50 17.20
CA VAL A 15 2.76 19.08 18.19
C VAL A 15 2.28 20.25 19.05
N ALA A 16 3.15 21.20 19.36
CA ALA A 16 2.81 22.36 20.19
C ALA A 16 1.76 23.23 19.50
N ARG A 17 1.95 23.52 18.21
CA ARG A 17 0.99 24.28 17.41
C ARG A 17 -0.36 23.57 17.27
N VAL A 18 -0.36 22.27 16.98
CA VAL A 18 -1.59 21.49 16.86
C VAL A 18 -2.36 21.45 18.20
N ASN A 19 -1.66 21.24 19.32
CA ASN A 19 -2.26 21.25 20.65
C ASN A 19 -2.81 22.62 21.03
N ARG A 20 -2.12 23.70 20.64
CA ARG A 20 -2.62 25.06 20.84
C ARG A 20 -3.93 25.29 20.10
N MET A 21 -4.02 24.88 18.84
CA MET A 21 -5.27 25.00 18.07
C MET A 21 -6.43 24.21 18.68
N PHE A 22 -6.18 23.01 19.22
CA PHE A 22 -7.21 22.25 19.92
C PHE A 22 -7.78 23.00 21.12
N LYS A 23 -6.91 23.68 21.88
CA LYS A 23 -7.31 24.50 23.04
C LYS A 23 -8.02 25.79 22.61
N GLU A 24 -7.44 26.55 21.67
CA GLU A 24 -8.01 27.82 21.20
C GLU A 24 -9.41 27.66 20.62
N LEU A 25 -9.66 26.55 19.90
CA LEU A 25 -10.94 26.26 19.27
C LEU A 25 -11.86 25.39 20.15
N ASN A 26 -11.49 25.14 21.41
CA ASN A 26 -12.26 24.35 22.39
C ASN A 26 -12.83 23.05 21.82
N LEU A 27 -11.99 22.29 21.10
CA LEU A 27 -12.39 21.02 20.48
C LEU A 27 -12.48 19.91 21.53
N SER A 28 -13.53 19.11 21.45
CA SER A 28 -13.64 17.88 22.23
C SER A 28 -12.57 16.86 21.82
N THR A 29 -12.34 15.86 22.67
CA THR A 29 -11.41 14.76 22.39
C THR A 29 -11.77 14.02 21.10
N ASP A 30 -13.06 13.81 20.84
CA ASP A 30 -13.51 13.07 19.66
C ASP A 30 -13.38 13.89 18.38
N GLU A 31 -13.63 15.19 18.45
CA GLU A 31 -13.37 16.10 17.33
C GLU A 31 -11.89 16.20 16.99
N SER A 32 -11.05 16.29 18.03
CA SER A 32 -9.58 16.30 17.88
C SER A 32 -9.08 15.02 17.21
N ARG A 33 -9.55 13.85 17.68
CA ARG A 33 -9.24 12.55 17.04
C ARG A 33 -9.73 12.49 15.60
N LYS A 34 -10.92 13.01 15.31
CA LYS A 34 -11.51 13.06 13.96
C LYS A 34 -10.68 13.93 13.03
N ALA A 35 -10.19 15.08 13.50
CA ALA A 35 -9.30 15.97 12.75
C ALA A 35 -7.99 15.25 12.39
N LEU A 36 -7.32 14.66 13.38
CA LEU A 36 -6.07 13.91 13.19
C LEU A 36 -6.25 12.75 12.21
N ARG A 37 -7.31 11.94 12.40
CA ARG A 37 -7.61 10.81 11.53
C ARG A 37 -7.83 11.24 10.08
N ARG A 38 -8.50 12.37 9.85
CA ARG A 38 -8.74 12.91 8.50
C ARG A 38 -7.47 13.49 7.88
N GLY A 39 -6.64 14.19 8.65
CA GLY A 39 -5.33 14.67 8.23
C GLY A 39 -4.42 13.52 7.77
N LEU A 40 -4.26 12.51 8.63
CA LEU A 40 -3.49 11.29 8.32
C LEU A 40 -4.03 10.55 7.10
N ALA A 41 -5.36 10.40 6.98
CA ALA A 41 -5.98 9.78 5.82
C ALA A 41 -5.68 10.53 4.51
N GLN A 42 -5.54 11.86 4.57
CA GLN A 42 -5.23 12.66 3.40
C GLN A 42 -3.77 12.49 2.97
N SER A 43 -2.83 12.48 3.92
CA SER A 43 -1.42 12.16 3.64
C SER A 43 -1.25 10.73 3.13
N ALA A 44 -1.97 9.76 3.71
CA ALA A 44 -1.97 8.37 3.24
C ALA A 44 -2.43 8.23 1.77
N ARG A 45 -3.41 9.05 1.34
CA ARG A 45 -3.88 9.07 -0.05
C ARG A 45 -2.83 9.58 -1.03
N VAL A 46 -1.86 10.39 -0.61
CA VAL A 46 -0.76 10.85 -1.48
C VAL A 46 0.08 9.64 -1.88
N ILE A 47 0.59 8.89 -0.90
CA ILE A 47 1.39 7.68 -1.13
C ILE A 47 0.57 6.60 -1.86
N GLN A 48 -0.70 6.41 -1.47
CA GLN A 48 -1.58 5.46 -2.16
C GLN A 48 -1.77 5.78 -3.64
N ARG A 49 -1.94 7.06 -4.00
CA ARG A 49 -2.09 7.48 -5.41
C ARG A 49 -0.82 7.19 -6.20
N GLN A 50 0.35 7.47 -5.61
CA GLN A 50 1.62 7.15 -6.24
C GLN A 50 1.82 5.64 -6.41
N ALA A 51 1.53 4.83 -5.39
CA ALA A 51 1.61 3.38 -5.50
C ALA A 51 0.72 2.82 -6.62
N LYS A 52 -0.49 3.39 -6.81
CA LYS A 52 -1.37 3.05 -7.94
C LYS A 52 -0.84 3.51 -9.29
N ALA A 53 -0.10 4.63 -9.33
CA ALA A 53 0.55 5.12 -10.54
C ALA A 53 1.73 4.21 -10.92
N ASN A 54 2.57 3.85 -9.94
CA ASN A 54 3.70 2.93 -10.11
C ASN A 54 3.23 1.54 -10.55
N LEU A 55 2.02 1.11 -10.15
CA LEU A 55 1.46 -0.14 -10.66
C LEU A 55 1.23 -0.13 -12.19
N ASN A 56 1.07 1.04 -12.82
CA ASN A 56 0.98 1.15 -14.30
C ASN A 56 2.31 0.91 -15.00
N THR A 57 3.44 1.03 -14.31
CA THR A 57 4.76 0.87 -14.93
C THR A 57 5.27 -0.56 -14.79
N VAL A 58 4.52 -1.43 -14.09
CA VAL A 58 4.87 -2.84 -13.94
C VAL A 58 4.70 -3.54 -15.29
N GLN A 59 5.82 -3.96 -15.85
CA GLN A 59 5.90 -4.66 -17.13
C GLN A 59 6.02 -6.16 -16.95
N ASN A 60 5.41 -6.90 -17.86
CA ASN A 60 5.76 -8.30 -18.03
C ASN A 60 7.01 -8.38 -18.91
N ARG A 61 8.17 -8.65 -18.29
CA ARG A 61 9.45 -8.76 -19.00
C ARG A 61 9.44 -9.81 -20.12
N ALA A 62 8.61 -10.85 -20.00
CA ALA A 62 8.54 -11.90 -21.02
C ALA A 62 7.83 -11.45 -22.31
N SER A 63 6.88 -10.51 -22.22
CA SER A 63 6.12 -10.01 -23.38
C SER A 63 6.44 -8.56 -23.73
N GLY A 64 7.20 -7.84 -22.90
CA GLY A 64 7.46 -6.40 -23.05
C GLY A 64 6.22 -5.53 -22.85
N THR A 65 5.07 -6.13 -22.53
CA THR A 65 3.80 -5.42 -22.38
C THR A 65 3.53 -5.04 -20.93
N THR A 66 2.92 -3.87 -20.76
CA THR A 66 2.47 -3.39 -19.46
C THR A 66 1.32 -4.24 -18.94
N LEU A 67 1.34 -4.59 -17.66
CA LEU A 67 0.24 -5.31 -17.01
C LEU A 67 -1.04 -4.46 -17.03
N ALA A 68 -2.17 -5.09 -17.36
CA ALA A 68 -3.50 -4.47 -17.24
C ALA A 68 -3.84 -4.24 -15.75
N SER A 69 -3.37 -3.11 -15.21
CA SER A 69 -3.40 -2.80 -13.77
C SER A 69 -4.74 -2.24 -13.28
N THR A 70 -5.66 -1.90 -14.18
CA THR A 70 -6.94 -1.23 -13.88
C THR A 70 -7.74 -1.96 -12.81
N ASN A 71 -7.87 -3.29 -12.92
CA ASN A 71 -8.58 -4.12 -11.95
C ASN A 71 -7.81 -4.38 -10.65
N LEU A 72 -6.49 -4.15 -10.65
CA LEU A 72 -5.62 -4.40 -9.50
C LEU A 72 -5.51 -3.19 -8.57
N LYS A 73 -5.60 -1.96 -9.11
CA LYS A 73 -5.52 -0.71 -8.33
C LYS A 73 -6.51 -0.62 -7.18
N LYS A 74 -7.70 -1.24 -7.30
CA LYS A 74 -8.73 -1.20 -6.25
C LYS A 74 -8.30 -1.87 -4.94
N TRP A 75 -7.30 -2.77 -5.00
CA TRP A 75 -6.77 -3.50 -3.86
C TRP A 75 -5.66 -2.77 -3.13
N VAL A 76 -5.06 -1.74 -3.73
CA VAL A 76 -4.13 -0.85 -3.04
C VAL A 76 -4.93 0.10 -2.15
N ARG A 77 -4.89 -0.11 -0.84
CA ARG A 77 -5.68 0.62 0.17
C ARG A 77 -4.80 1.23 1.24
N TYR A 78 -5.35 2.20 1.96
CA TYR A 78 -4.73 2.72 3.18
C TYR A 78 -5.62 2.49 4.38
N VAL A 79 -5.00 2.38 5.56
CA VAL A 79 -5.66 2.33 6.86
C VAL A 79 -4.96 3.30 7.80
N VAL A 80 -5.74 4.12 8.49
CA VAL A 80 -5.26 4.94 9.61
C VAL A 80 -5.47 4.16 10.90
N TYR A 81 -4.42 4.03 11.72
CA TYR A 81 -4.47 3.27 12.97
C TYR A 81 -5.51 3.84 13.94
N LYS A 82 -6.10 2.97 14.77
CA LYS A 82 -7.19 3.35 15.70
C LYS A 82 -6.79 4.49 16.64
N ARG A 83 -5.57 4.46 17.16
CA ARG A 83 -4.99 5.48 18.06
C ARG A 83 -4.44 6.72 17.32
N THR A 84 -4.72 6.86 16.02
CA THR A 84 -4.20 7.97 15.19
C THR A 84 -2.69 8.18 15.27
N LEU A 85 -1.94 7.11 15.56
CA LEU A 85 -0.47 7.15 15.64
C LEU A 85 0.20 7.20 14.26
N GLY A 86 -0.55 6.88 13.21
CA GLY A 86 -0.03 6.83 11.85
C GLY A 86 -1.00 6.14 10.90
N PHE A 87 -0.49 5.83 9.72
CA PHE A 87 -1.22 5.11 8.69
C PHE A 87 -0.31 4.09 7.99
N ARG A 88 -0.93 3.09 7.36
CA ARG A 88 -0.25 2.17 6.45
C ARG A 88 -0.94 2.17 5.09
N VAL A 89 -0.17 2.06 4.02
CA VAL A 89 -0.66 1.73 2.68
C VAL A 89 -0.31 0.27 2.44
N HIS A 90 -1.28 -0.53 2.00
CA HIS A 90 -1.13 -1.98 1.91
C HIS A 90 -2.04 -2.56 0.83
N ILE A 91 -1.78 -3.84 0.51
CA ILE A 91 -2.68 -4.66 -0.31
C ILE A 91 -3.84 -5.12 0.58
N GLN A 92 -5.06 -4.82 0.18
CA GLN A 92 -6.25 -5.33 0.83
C GLN A 92 -6.39 -6.82 0.51
N GLU A 93 -6.19 -7.65 1.53
CA GLU A 93 -6.55 -9.06 1.48
C GLU A 93 -8.07 -9.20 1.48
N SER A 94 -8.61 -10.04 0.59
CA SER A 94 -10.04 -10.37 0.61
C SER A 94 -10.29 -11.33 1.76
N ARG A 95 -11.44 -11.16 2.40
CA ARG A 95 -12.00 -12.10 3.37
C ARG A 95 -12.75 -13.26 2.72
N GLY A 96 -12.87 -13.25 1.39
CA GLY A 96 -13.57 -14.29 0.61
C GLY A 96 -12.78 -15.61 0.55
N SER A 97 -13.51 -16.71 0.49
CA SER A 97 -12.98 -18.09 0.50
C SER A 97 -12.29 -18.50 -0.80
N SER A 98 -12.51 -17.80 -1.92
CA SER A 98 -12.02 -18.19 -3.24
C SER A 98 -10.92 -17.25 -3.78
N LYS A 99 -9.76 -17.83 -4.13
CA LYS A 99 -8.65 -17.13 -4.81
C LYS A 99 -9.04 -16.58 -6.19
N LYS A 100 -10.08 -17.11 -6.83
CA LYS A 100 -10.56 -16.66 -8.15
C LYS A 100 -11.28 -15.31 -8.07
N GLU A 101 -11.84 -14.96 -6.92
CA GLU A 101 -12.61 -13.72 -6.73
C GLU A 101 -11.72 -12.51 -6.40
N ASN A 102 -10.49 -12.76 -5.95
CA ASN A 102 -9.58 -11.70 -5.53
C ASN A 102 -8.20 -11.79 -6.18
N PRO A 103 -7.95 -11.03 -7.26
CA PRO A 103 -6.62 -10.99 -7.90
C PRO A 103 -5.57 -10.19 -7.10
N SER A 104 -5.88 -9.68 -5.89
CA SER A 104 -4.92 -8.91 -5.08
C SER A 104 -3.65 -9.70 -4.70
N PHE A 105 -3.72 -11.03 -4.63
CA PHE A 105 -2.53 -11.84 -4.32
C PHE A 105 -1.43 -11.66 -5.39
N LEU A 106 -1.81 -11.32 -6.63
CA LEU A 106 -0.86 -11.02 -7.71
C LEU A 106 0.02 -9.81 -7.37
N LEU A 107 -0.52 -8.83 -6.62
CA LEU A 107 0.24 -7.66 -6.20
C LEU A 107 1.41 -8.01 -5.30
N LYS A 108 1.32 -9.09 -4.49
CA LYS A 108 2.45 -9.56 -3.69
C LYS A 108 3.60 -10.03 -4.58
N PHE A 109 3.28 -10.82 -5.60
CA PHE A 109 4.26 -11.27 -6.59
C PHE A 109 4.86 -10.13 -7.41
N PHE A 110 4.11 -9.06 -7.68
CA PHE A 110 4.68 -7.88 -8.34
C PHE A 110 5.54 -7.05 -7.41
N GLU A 111 5.23 -6.97 -6.12
CA GLU A 111 6.02 -6.22 -5.14
C GLU A 111 7.34 -6.94 -4.82
N GLU A 112 7.28 -8.23 -4.49
CA GLU A 112 8.41 -9.04 -4.01
C GLU A 112 9.12 -9.82 -5.12
N GLY A 113 8.47 -9.98 -6.27
CA GLY A 113 8.91 -10.90 -7.31
C GLY A 113 8.56 -12.35 -7.00
N THR A 114 9.06 -13.26 -7.83
CA THR A 114 9.05 -14.70 -7.54
C THR A 114 10.45 -15.25 -7.77
N ASP A 115 10.73 -16.43 -7.23
CA ASP A 115 11.89 -17.21 -7.67
C ASP A 115 11.67 -17.78 -9.08
N ASP A 116 12.71 -18.42 -9.62
CA ASP A 116 12.63 -19.14 -10.87
C ASP A 116 11.65 -20.31 -10.75
N ARG A 117 10.68 -20.35 -11.65
CA ARG A 117 9.62 -21.37 -11.61
C ARG A 117 9.88 -22.44 -12.65
N PHE A 118 9.63 -23.68 -12.25
CA PHE A 118 9.75 -24.85 -13.11
C PHE A 118 8.49 -25.72 -12.98
N ASN A 119 8.07 -26.35 -14.08
CA ASN A 119 7.00 -27.33 -14.04
C ASN A 119 7.45 -28.59 -13.29
N LYS A 120 6.70 -28.99 -12.25
CA LYS A 120 6.97 -30.22 -11.50
C LYS A 120 6.78 -31.46 -12.36
N LYS A 121 7.67 -32.45 -12.19
CA LYS A 121 7.46 -33.81 -12.71
C LYS A 121 6.31 -34.47 -11.94
N VAL A 122 5.18 -34.74 -12.59
CA VAL A 122 4.08 -35.48 -11.95
C VAL A 122 4.36 -36.99 -11.99
N LYS A 123 4.34 -37.67 -10.83
CA LYS A 123 4.43 -39.14 -10.74
C LYS A 123 3.09 -39.79 -11.14
N LYS A 124 3.08 -40.31 -12.37
CA LYS A 124 2.32 -41.39 -13.03
C LYS A 124 0.91 -41.86 -12.63
N GLU A 125 0.35 -41.66 -11.44
CA GLU A 125 -0.85 -42.46 -11.09
C GLU A 125 -2.20 -41.97 -11.64
N ARG A 126 -2.31 -40.75 -12.20
CA ARG A 126 -3.65 -40.19 -12.51
C ARG A 126 -3.94 -39.63 -13.90
N MET A 127 -3.02 -39.59 -14.87
CA MET A 127 -3.32 -39.01 -16.20
C MET A 127 -2.54 -39.68 -17.34
N PHE A 128 -3.27 -40.27 -18.29
CA PHE A 128 -2.73 -41.18 -19.31
C PHE A 128 -2.12 -40.53 -20.56
N THR A 129 -2.12 -39.20 -20.79
CA THR A 129 -1.86 -38.72 -22.16
C THR A 129 -0.83 -37.61 -22.42
N ARG A 130 -0.27 -36.85 -21.47
CA ARG A 130 0.85 -35.92 -21.79
C ARG A 130 1.85 -35.75 -20.64
N ARG A 131 3.03 -36.38 -20.76
CA ARG A 131 4.16 -36.25 -19.80
C ARG A 131 5.10 -35.10 -20.21
N LEU A 132 5.60 -34.33 -19.23
CA LEU A 132 6.84 -33.57 -19.38
C LEU A 132 8.02 -34.47 -18.98
N ARG A 133 8.94 -34.73 -19.93
CA ARG A 133 10.13 -35.61 -19.72
C ARG A 133 11.23 -34.95 -18.89
N LYS A 134 11.31 -33.62 -18.88
CA LYS A 134 12.25 -32.79 -18.11
C LYS A 134 11.48 -31.62 -17.48
N GLU A 135 11.98 -31.12 -16.35
CA GLU A 135 11.46 -29.86 -15.79
C GLU A 135 11.65 -28.76 -16.84
N ARG A 136 10.60 -27.97 -17.08
CA ARG A 136 10.64 -26.85 -18.00
C ARG A 136 10.53 -25.57 -17.20
N TYR A 137 11.45 -24.65 -17.45
CA TYR A 137 11.38 -23.30 -16.91
C TYR A 137 10.12 -22.61 -17.41
N THR A 138 9.37 -22.02 -16.48
CA THR A 138 8.10 -21.32 -16.74
C THR A 138 8.19 -19.82 -16.49
N GLY A 139 9.39 -19.32 -16.20
CA GLY A 139 9.63 -17.89 -16.03
C GLY A 139 9.66 -17.44 -14.57
N LYS A 140 10.19 -16.24 -14.40
CA LYS A 140 10.31 -15.51 -13.14
C LYS A 140 9.57 -14.18 -13.24
N ILE A 141 8.97 -13.74 -12.14
CA ILE A 141 8.43 -12.37 -12.02
C ILE A 141 9.47 -11.53 -11.30
N THR A 142 9.86 -10.42 -11.90
CA THR A 142 10.80 -9.49 -11.27
C THR A 142 10.06 -8.54 -10.34
N ALA A 143 10.63 -8.32 -9.15
CA ALA A 143 10.12 -7.36 -8.20
C ALA A 143 10.06 -5.96 -8.82
N SER A 144 8.92 -5.29 -8.68
CA SER A 144 8.71 -3.93 -9.16
C SER A 144 8.76 -2.91 -8.04
N HIS A 145 8.67 -3.34 -6.78
CA HIS A 145 8.83 -2.47 -5.61
C HIS A 145 7.94 -1.22 -5.66
N PHE A 146 6.72 -1.35 -6.17
CA PHE A 146 5.84 -0.22 -6.46
C PHE A 146 5.35 0.48 -5.18
N PHE A 147 5.28 -0.22 -4.04
CA PHE A 147 5.00 0.40 -2.74
C PHE A 147 6.20 1.12 -2.15
N SER A 148 7.36 0.47 -2.09
CA SER A 148 8.56 1.07 -1.49
C SER A 148 9.04 2.28 -2.29
N THR A 149 8.97 2.21 -3.62
CA THR A 149 9.25 3.33 -4.54
C THR A 149 8.28 4.48 -4.29
N ALA A 150 6.96 4.21 -4.21
CA ALA A 150 5.97 5.25 -3.95
C ALA A 150 6.16 5.91 -2.58
N SER A 151 6.53 5.13 -1.57
CA SER A 151 6.80 5.65 -0.23
C SER A 151 8.01 6.60 -0.24
N ARG A 152 9.11 6.17 -0.85
CA ARG A 152 10.34 6.97 -0.98
C ARG A 152 10.13 8.26 -1.75
N GLU A 153 9.38 8.22 -2.85
CA GLU A 153 9.09 9.38 -3.69
C GLU A 153 8.19 10.41 -3.01
N LYS A 154 7.17 9.95 -2.26
CA LYS A 154 6.10 10.82 -1.76
C LYS A 154 6.17 11.12 -0.29
N ILE A 155 7.16 10.61 0.45
CA ILE A 155 7.25 10.90 1.87
C ILE A 155 7.44 12.38 2.18
N GLY A 156 8.31 13.07 1.43
CA GLY A 156 8.52 14.51 1.63
C GLY A 156 7.24 15.32 1.41
N GLU A 157 6.47 14.98 0.37
CA GLU A 157 5.16 15.58 0.11
C GLU A 157 4.13 15.21 1.18
N ALA A 158 4.09 13.96 1.61
CA ALA A 158 3.19 13.50 2.65
C ALA A 158 3.48 14.20 3.99
N GLN A 159 4.76 14.44 4.31
CA GLN A 159 5.21 15.16 5.50
C GLN A 159 4.86 16.65 5.43
N SER A 160 5.23 17.34 4.35
CA SER A 160 4.96 18.78 4.21
C SER A 160 3.47 19.10 4.20
N THR A 161 2.65 18.20 3.66
CA THR A 161 1.20 18.37 3.63
C THR A 161 0.49 17.89 4.90
N LEU A 162 1.11 17.04 5.72
CA LEU A 162 0.44 16.44 6.89
C LEU A 162 -0.02 17.49 7.89
N GLN A 163 0.86 18.39 8.29
CA GLN A 163 0.52 19.45 9.23
C GLN A 163 -0.58 20.35 8.66
N LYS A 164 -0.42 20.83 7.42
CA LYS A 164 -1.44 21.62 6.70
C LYS A 164 -2.80 20.92 6.65
N ASN A 165 -2.82 19.61 6.41
CA ASN A 165 -4.05 18.83 6.35
C ASN A 165 -4.71 18.71 7.73
N ILE A 166 -3.93 18.50 8.80
CA ILE A 166 -4.44 18.46 10.17
C ILE A 166 -5.06 19.81 10.53
N GLU A 167 -4.33 20.91 10.34
CA GLU A 167 -4.79 22.28 10.63
C GLU A 167 -6.09 22.60 9.88
N LYS A 168 -6.16 22.24 8.59
CA LYS A 168 -7.36 22.39 7.77
C LYS A 168 -8.56 21.63 8.32
N HIS A 169 -8.38 20.39 8.79
CA HIS A 169 -9.49 19.60 9.34
C HIS A 169 -9.89 20.07 10.74
N ILE A 170 -8.96 20.62 11.53
CA ILE A 170 -9.25 21.28 12.80
C ILE A 170 -10.19 22.47 12.56
N GLN A 171 -9.79 23.41 11.69
CA GLN A 171 -10.60 24.58 11.36
C GLN A 171 -11.97 24.20 10.79
N LYS A 172 -12.02 23.21 9.89
CA LYS A 172 -13.26 22.73 9.29
C LYS A 172 -14.23 22.12 10.29
N ILE A 173 -13.74 21.50 11.36
CA ILE A 173 -14.60 20.94 12.41
C ILE A 173 -15.10 22.07 13.30
N ALA A 174 -14.22 22.98 13.72
CA ALA A 174 -14.59 24.15 14.52
C ALA A 174 -15.63 25.03 13.80
N SER A 175 -15.51 25.23 12.48
CA SER A 175 -16.43 26.06 11.70
C SER A 175 -17.82 25.45 11.46
N LYS A 176 -18.02 24.17 11.81
CA LYS A 176 -19.30 23.46 11.66
C LYS A 176 -20.11 23.45 12.95
N ARG A 177 -19.50 23.91 14.03
CA ARG A 177 -20.12 24.11 15.32
C ARG A 177 -20.87 25.42 15.30
#